data_AF-A0A843S6Q1-F1
#
_entry.id   AF-A0A843S6Q1-F1
#
_cell.length_a   1.000
_cell.length_b   1.000
_cell.length_c   1.000
_cell.angle_alpha   90.00
_cell.angle_beta   90.00
_cell.angle_gamma   90.00
#
_symmetry.space_group_name_H-M   'P 1'
#
loop_
_entity.id
_entity.type
_entity.pdbx_description
1 polymer ?
#
loop_
_entity_poly.entity_id
_entity_poly.type
_entity_poly.pdbx_seq_one_letter_code
_entity_poly.pdbx_strand_id
1 'polypeptide(L)'
;MGTSRRRPPAAAEDRRVSIADPAMRHGRKSKSKRFNGFKRHIAADVDRGLILACALTPANRPEEEALPSLRTDLERQALAVEQLVIDRGYINSTLVDDVLRRRGKIVCKPWKSHNGDLFPKSAFRLNLRDRTIECPTGHVQRFTFGTSVEFDPDSCDRCARRRQCTTAELGHGRTVAIAEHEPLQHRLRTQIRTAAGRAALRERTTIEHKLAHISQRQGNRARYVGIRKNTFDLRRASALQNLETLHRAEAESRKAA
;
A
#
# COMPACT_ATOMS: atom_id res chain seq x y z
N MET A 1 37.14 11.24 24.04
CA MET A 1 36.62 12.05 22.91
C MET A 1 35.52 11.27 22.21
N GLY A 2 34.25 11.51 22.57
CA GLY A 2 33.10 10.82 21.97
C GLY A 2 32.56 11.62 20.79
N THR A 3 32.62 11.06 19.58
CA THR A 3 32.01 11.65 18.39
C THR A 3 30.50 11.38 18.41
N SER A 4 29.74 12.30 19.01
CA SER A 4 28.28 12.27 18.87
C SER A 4 27.92 12.65 17.43
N ARG A 5 27.49 11.66 16.64
CA ARG A 5 26.81 11.93 15.36
C ARG A 5 25.45 12.52 15.69
N ARG A 6 25.35 13.85 15.72
CA ARG A 6 24.06 14.55 15.78
C ARG A 6 23.21 14.11 14.59
N ARG A 7 22.10 13.42 14.88
CA ARG A 7 21.06 13.14 13.89
C ARG A 7 20.51 14.49 13.43
N PRO A 8 20.49 14.81 12.12
CA PRO A 8 19.92 16.06 11.66
C PRO A 8 18.44 16.13 12.10
N PRO A 9 17.94 17.34 12.44
CA PRO A 9 16.57 17.52 12.87
C PRO A 9 15.60 16.93 11.83
N ALA A 10 14.48 16.39 12.31
CA ALA A 10 13.40 15.95 11.43
C ALA A 10 13.01 17.13 10.52
N ALA A 11 12.97 16.90 9.21
CA ALA A 11 12.52 17.93 8.29
C ALA A 11 11.07 18.28 8.62
N ALA A 12 10.74 19.57 8.73
CA ALA A 12 9.37 20.04 8.93
C ALA A 12 8.45 19.42 7.87
N GLU A 13 7.30 18.91 8.31
CA GLU A 13 6.36 18.10 7.52
C GLU A 13 5.91 18.79 6.23
N ASP A 14 5.85 20.13 6.25
CA ASP A 14 5.45 20.96 5.13
C ASP A 14 6.55 21.86 4.58
N ARG A 15 7.82 21.44 4.71
CA ARG A 15 8.95 22.21 4.18
C ARG A 15 8.77 22.47 2.67
N ARG A 16 8.66 23.74 2.31
CA ARG A 16 8.66 24.21 0.92
C ARG A 16 9.99 23.88 0.25
N VAL A 17 9.92 23.25 -0.92
CA VAL A 17 11.11 22.85 -1.71
C VAL A 17 11.29 23.65 -2.99
N SER A 18 10.31 24.48 -3.37
CA SER A 18 10.35 25.30 -4.57
C SER A 18 9.86 26.71 -4.27
N ILE A 19 10.61 27.70 -4.75
CA ILE A 19 10.22 29.12 -4.67
C ILE A 19 9.08 29.38 -5.66
N ALA A 20 9.11 28.80 -6.85
CA ALA A 20 8.10 29.03 -7.89
C ALA A 20 6.82 28.22 -7.67
N ASP A 21 6.92 27.01 -7.13
CA ASP A 21 5.76 26.11 -6.96
C ASP A 21 5.50 25.83 -5.47
N PRO A 22 4.50 26.51 -4.86
CA PRO A 22 4.19 26.32 -3.46
C PRO A 22 3.54 24.97 -3.15
N ALA A 23 3.17 24.16 -4.14
CA ALA A 23 2.58 22.83 -3.95
C ALA A 23 3.63 21.70 -4.01
N MET A 24 4.83 21.96 -4.52
CA MET A 24 5.89 20.94 -4.53
C MET A 24 6.35 20.63 -3.11
N ARG A 25 6.53 19.34 -2.82
CA ARG A 25 7.00 18.86 -1.51
C ARG A 25 8.15 17.88 -1.63
N HIS A 26 8.86 17.66 -0.53
CA HIS A 26 9.84 16.60 -0.41
C HIS A 26 9.14 15.26 -0.22
N GLY A 27 9.57 14.24 -0.94
CA GLY A 27 9.08 12.87 -0.78
C GLY A 27 10.20 11.85 -0.76
N ARG A 28 9.84 10.63 -0.40
CA ARG A 28 10.77 9.51 -0.29
C ARG A 28 10.14 8.24 -0.82
N LYS A 29 10.83 7.59 -1.77
CA LYS A 29 10.47 6.25 -2.26
C LYS A 29 11.06 5.15 -1.36
N SER A 30 12.22 5.40 -0.76
CA SER A 30 12.84 4.50 0.22
C SER A 30 13.82 5.26 1.14
N LYS A 31 14.23 4.65 2.27
CA LYS A 31 15.67 4.51 2.57
C LYS A 31 16.60 5.58 1.97
N SER A 32 17.14 5.22 0.83
CA SER A 32 18.14 5.98 0.09
C SER A 32 17.56 6.87 -1.01
N LYS A 33 16.30 6.67 -1.43
CA LYS A 33 15.72 7.35 -2.60
C LYS A 33 14.74 8.45 -2.18
N ARG A 34 15.21 9.69 -2.28
CA ARG A 34 14.45 10.93 -2.06
C ARG A 34 14.12 11.60 -3.39
N PHE A 35 13.03 12.35 -3.44
CA PHE A 35 12.64 13.14 -4.61
C PHE A 35 11.89 14.40 -4.17
N ASN A 36 11.82 15.40 -5.05
CA ASN A 36 11.05 16.63 -4.83
C ASN A 36 9.99 16.75 -5.92
N GLY A 37 8.79 17.17 -5.56
CA GLY A 37 7.70 17.44 -6.49
C GLY A 37 6.40 16.75 -6.08
N PHE A 38 5.90 15.89 -6.97
CA PHE A 38 4.59 15.29 -6.89
C PHE A 38 4.63 13.77 -7.06
N LYS A 39 3.67 13.06 -6.48
CA LYS A 39 3.36 11.66 -6.78
C LYS A 39 2.26 11.61 -7.84
N ARG A 40 2.45 10.73 -8.82
CA ARG A 40 1.45 10.40 -9.85
C ARG A 40 0.72 9.14 -9.44
N HIS A 41 -0.60 9.16 -9.60
CA HIS A 41 -1.48 8.05 -9.29
C HIS A 41 -2.38 7.81 -10.49
N ILE A 42 -2.56 6.54 -10.85
CA ILE A 42 -3.44 6.13 -11.94
C ILE A 42 -4.31 4.98 -11.47
N ALA A 43 -5.52 4.89 -12.02
CA ALA A 43 -6.32 3.66 -12.04
C ALA A 43 -6.43 3.19 -13.49
N ALA A 44 -6.37 1.88 -13.70
CA ALA A 44 -6.48 1.31 -15.03
C ALA A 44 -7.36 0.06 -15.00
N ASP A 45 -8.07 -0.14 -16.10
CA ASP A 45 -8.64 -1.42 -16.49
C ASP A 45 -7.49 -2.39 -16.77
N VAL A 46 -7.44 -3.48 -16.00
CA VAL A 46 -6.37 -4.49 -16.10
C VAL A 46 -6.54 -5.33 -17.36
N ASP A 47 -7.79 -5.65 -17.73
CA ASP A 47 -8.12 -6.55 -18.83
C ASP A 47 -7.88 -5.85 -20.16
N ARG A 48 -8.36 -4.61 -20.29
CA ARG A 48 -8.17 -3.80 -21.51
C ARG A 48 -6.83 -3.10 -21.56
N GLY A 49 -6.14 -3.04 -20.43
CA GLY A 49 -4.94 -2.23 -20.29
C GLY A 49 -5.23 -0.77 -20.63
N LEU A 50 -6.32 -0.17 -20.16
CA LEU A 50 -6.65 1.25 -20.39
C LEU A 50 -6.58 2.03 -19.09
N ILE A 51 -5.95 3.20 -19.10
CA ILE A 51 -5.91 4.11 -17.94
C ILE A 51 -7.27 4.83 -17.87
N LEU A 52 -7.95 4.69 -16.74
CA LEU A 52 -9.32 5.21 -16.55
C LEU A 52 -9.33 6.48 -15.69
N ALA A 53 -8.40 6.62 -14.74
CA ALA A 53 -8.38 7.75 -13.82
C ALA A 53 -6.95 8.21 -13.53
N CYS A 54 -6.79 9.49 -13.23
CA CYS A 54 -5.50 10.09 -12.91
C CYS A 54 -5.62 11.09 -11.77
N ALA A 55 -4.71 11.00 -10.82
CA ALA A 55 -4.59 11.94 -9.72
C ALA A 55 -3.12 12.30 -9.47
N LEU A 56 -2.91 13.49 -8.91
CA LEU A 56 -1.60 14.00 -8.55
C LEU A 56 -1.64 14.53 -7.12
N THR A 57 -0.66 14.16 -6.30
CA THR A 57 -0.54 14.66 -4.93
C THR A 57 0.87 15.21 -4.69
N PRO A 58 1.06 16.16 -3.74
CA PRO A 58 2.39 16.53 -3.28
C PRO A 58 3.17 15.32 -2.74
N ALA A 59 4.50 15.33 -2.91
CA ALA A 59 5.33 14.16 -2.64
C ALA A 59 5.40 13.68 -1.17
N ASN A 60 4.98 14.51 -0.21
CA ASN A 60 4.90 14.16 1.21
C ASN A 60 3.58 13.48 1.59
N ARG A 61 2.54 13.54 0.75
CA ARG A 61 1.21 13.03 1.09
C ARG A 61 1.14 11.49 1.01
N PRO A 62 0.39 10.83 1.90
CA PRO A 62 0.04 9.41 1.78
C PRO A 62 -0.60 9.08 0.43
N GLU A 63 -0.36 7.87 -0.08
CA GLU A 63 -0.89 7.43 -1.36
C GLU A 63 -2.44 7.38 -1.39
N GLU A 64 -3.07 7.01 -0.27
CA GLU A 64 -4.52 6.91 -0.13
C GLU A 64 -5.26 8.23 -0.37
N GLU A 65 -4.62 9.38 -0.14
CA GLU A 65 -5.23 10.70 -0.40
C GLU A 65 -5.50 10.97 -1.88
N ALA A 66 -4.90 10.21 -2.79
CA ALA A 66 -5.20 10.31 -4.22
C ALA A 66 -6.54 9.66 -4.61
N LEU A 67 -7.08 8.78 -3.76
CA LEU A 67 -8.25 7.97 -4.14
C LEU A 67 -9.54 8.75 -4.36
N PRO A 68 -9.89 9.80 -3.59
CA PRO A 68 -11.10 10.58 -3.87
C PRO A 68 -11.13 11.14 -5.29
N SER A 69 -9.97 11.63 -5.77
CA SER A 69 -9.83 12.13 -7.15
C SER A 69 -9.93 10.99 -8.18
N LEU A 70 -9.30 9.84 -7.92
CA LEU A 70 -9.40 8.69 -8.83
C LEU A 70 -10.84 8.16 -8.91
N ARG A 71 -11.54 8.11 -7.76
CA ARG A 71 -12.94 7.70 -7.68
C ARG A 71 -13.84 8.65 -8.45
N THR A 72 -13.65 9.96 -8.29
CA THR A 72 -14.42 10.97 -9.04
C THR A 72 -14.30 10.76 -10.55
N ASP A 73 -13.09 10.44 -11.04
CA ASP A 73 -12.89 10.16 -12.46
C ASP A 73 -13.60 8.87 -12.92
N LEU A 74 -13.62 7.82 -12.09
CA LEU A 74 -14.34 6.56 -12.38
C LEU A 74 -15.86 6.75 -12.36
N GLU A 75 -16.39 7.48 -11.38
CA GLU A 75 -17.82 7.77 -11.25
C GLU A 75 -18.35 8.60 -12.42
N ARG A 76 -17.56 9.56 -12.91
CA ARG A 76 -17.91 10.34 -14.13
C ARG A 76 -18.01 9.49 -15.39
N GLN A 77 -17.39 8.32 -15.40
CA GLN A 77 -17.48 7.34 -16.49
C GLN A 77 -18.55 6.27 -16.22
N ALA A 78 -19.31 6.40 -15.13
CA ALA A 78 -20.28 5.40 -14.65
C ALA A 78 -19.66 4.00 -14.45
N LEU A 79 -18.38 3.93 -14.05
CA LEU A 79 -17.68 2.67 -13.82
C LEU A 79 -17.73 2.26 -12.35
N ALA A 80 -18.16 1.02 -12.11
CA ALA A 80 -18.10 0.38 -10.80
C ALA A 80 -16.86 -0.52 -10.69
N VAL A 81 -16.17 -0.49 -9.55
CA VAL A 81 -15.00 -1.33 -9.28
C VAL A 81 -15.44 -2.62 -8.60
N GLU A 82 -15.34 -3.74 -9.32
CA GLU A 82 -15.63 -5.08 -8.79
C GLU A 82 -14.40 -5.75 -8.16
N GLN A 83 -13.24 -5.55 -8.78
CA GLN A 83 -11.94 -6.03 -8.32
C GLN A 83 -10.95 -4.88 -8.26
N LEU A 84 -10.28 -4.75 -7.12
CA LEU A 84 -9.30 -3.71 -6.85
C LEU A 84 -7.91 -4.32 -6.64
N VAL A 85 -7.03 -4.12 -7.62
CA VAL A 85 -5.62 -4.51 -7.54
C VAL A 85 -4.77 -3.30 -7.16
N ILE A 86 -4.25 -3.28 -5.94
CA ILE A 86 -3.59 -2.10 -5.36
C ILE A 86 -2.23 -2.43 -4.72
N ASP A 87 -1.42 -1.39 -4.54
CA ASP A 87 -0.28 -1.45 -3.64
C ASP A 87 -0.70 -1.19 -2.18
N ARG A 88 0.15 -1.60 -1.24
CA ARG A 88 -0.10 -1.54 0.20
C ARG A 88 -0.40 -0.13 0.71
N GLY A 89 0.14 0.90 0.07
CA GLY A 89 -0.13 2.30 0.44
C GLY A 89 -1.60 2.73 0.29
N TYR A 90 -2.42 1.93 -0.40
CA TYR A 90 -3.85 2.20 -0.61
C TYR A 90 -4.77 1.33 0.24
N ILE A 91 -4.22 0.43 1.06
CA ILE A 91 -5.02 -0.62 1.70
C ILE A 91 -5.99 -0.09 2.77
N ASN A 92 -5.69 1.05 3.38
CA ASN A 92 -6.52 1.69 4.41
C ASN A 92 -7.50 2.72 3.83
N SER A 93 -7.69 2.71 2.51
CA SER A 93 -8.55 3.69 1.86
C SER A 93 -10.03 3.29 1.89
N THR A 94 -10.91 4.30 1.90
CA THR A 94 -12.37 4.10 1.88
C THR A 94 -12.88 3.34 0.64
N LEU A 95 -12.11 3.33 -0.45
CA LEU A 95 -12.44 2.52 -1.64
C LEU A 95 -12.32 1.03 -1.37
N VAL A 96 -11.35 0.61 -0.55
CA VAL A 96 -11.22 -0.79 -0.13
C VAL A 96 -12.46 -1.21 0.64
N ASP A 97 -12.93 -0.38 1.58
CA ASP A 97 -14.14 -0.65 2.35
C ASP A 97 -15.38 -0.77 1.46
N ASP A 98 -15.53 0.12 0.47
CA ASP A 98 -16.67 0.08 -0.46
C ASP A 98 -16.70 -1.17 -1.33
N VAL A 99 -15.54 -1.54 -1.86
CA VAL A 99 -15.41 -2.78 -2.66
C VAL A 99 -15.71 -3.99 -1.76
N LEU A 100 -15.21 -4.02 -0.53
CA LEU A 100 -15.52 -5.10 0.42
C LEU A 100 -17.01 -5.14 0.80
N ARG A 101 -17.67 -3.99 1.01
CA ARG A 101 -19.12 -3.91 1.28
C ARG A 101 -19.95 -4.50 0.15
N ARG A 102 -19.52 -4.29 -1.10
CA ARG A 102 -20.14 -4.87 -2.31
C ARG A 102 -19.70 -6.31 -2.60
N ARG A 103 -18.96 -6.94 -1.68
CA ARG A 103 -18.37 -8.29 -1.83
C ARG A 103 -17.38 -8.41 -2.99
N GLY A 104 -16.83 -7.29 -3.45
CA GLY A 104 -15.76 -7.25 -4.43
C GLY A 104 -14.44 -7.84 -3.92
N LYS A 105 -13.48 -7.96 -4.83
CA LYS A 105 -12.18 -8.61 -4.56
C LYS A 105 -11.08 -7.58 -4.37
N ILE A 106 -10.34 -7.69 -3.26
CA ILE A 106 -9.13 -6.90 -3.02
C ILE A 106 -7.91 -7.78 -3.28
N VAL A 107 -7.01 -7.31 -4.14
CA VAL A 107 -5.73 -7.97 -4.43
C VAL A 107 -4.62 -7.01 -4.03
N CYS A 108 -3.92 -7.35 -2.94
CA CYS A 108 -2.83 -6.55 -2.40
C CYS A 108 -1.79 -7.44 -1.72
N LYS A 109 -0.53 -7.01 -1.68
CA LYS A 109 0.48 -7.69 -0.85
C LYS A 109 0.12 -7.50 0.63
N PRO A 110 0.15 -8.55 1.46
CA PRO A 110 -0.11 -8.40 2.90
C PRO A 110 1.04 -7.65 3.59
N TRP A 111 0.75 -7.04 4.74
CA TRP A 111 1.79 -6.53 5.62
C TRP A 111 2.62 -7.68 6.19
N LYS A 112 3.95 -7.57 6.06
CA LYS A 112 4.89 -8.44 6.75
C LYS A 112 5.04 -7.93 8.17
N SER A 113 4.77 -8.80 9.15
CA SER A 113 5.12 -8.51 10.54
C SER A 113 6.63 -8.67 10.68
N HIS A 114 7.28 -7.68 11.29
CA HIS A 114 8.68 -7.73 11.67
C HIS A 114 8.79 -7.33 13.13
N ASN A 115 9.68 -7.98 13.88
CA ASN A 115 9.91 -7.71 15.29
C ASN A 115 11.39 -7.88 15.65
N GLY A 116 12.28 -7.40 14.77
CA GLY A 116 13.72 -7.62 14.91
C GLY A 116 14.05 -9.12 14.92
N ASP A 117 14.87 -9.52 15.88
CA ASP A 117 15.29 -10.91 16.09
C ASP A 117 14.30 -11.71 16.97
N LEU A 118 13.29 -11.05 17.52
CA LEU A 118 12.25 -11.67 18.33
C LEU A 118 11.11 -12.19 17.44
N PHE A 119 10.31 -13.09 17.98
CA PHE A 119 9.17 -13.68 17.26
C PHE A 119 8.22 -12.59 16.74
N PRO A 120 8.02 -12.53 15.41
CA PRO A 120 7.04 -11.62 14.82
C PRO A 120 5.62 -12.14 15.07
N LYS A 121 4.60 -11.29 14.83
CA LYS A 121 3.19 -11.71 14.92
C LYS A 121 2.86 -12.91 14.04
N SER A 122 3.59 -13.10 12.93
CA SER A 122 3.41 -14.26 12.06
C SER A 122 3.83 -15.60 12.69
N ALA A 123 4.56 -15.59 13.81
CA ALA A 123 4.84 -16.79 14.59
C ALA A 123 3.66 -17.19 15.51
N PHE A 124 2.66 -16.31 15.67
CA PHE A 124 1.47 -16.56 16.48
C PHE A 124 0.33 -17.04 15.58
N ARG A 125 -0.40 -18.05 16.03
CA ARG A 125 -1.56 -18.58 15.30
C ARG A 125 -2.79 -17.76 15.69
N LEU A 126 -3.37 -17.06 14.72
CA LEU A 126 -4.61 -16.31 14.91
C LEU A 126 -5.79 -17.13 14.40
N ASN A 127 -6.77 -17.38 15.27
CA ASN A 127 -8.09 -17.87 14.90
C ASN A 127 -9.07 -16.68 14.92
N LEU A 128 -9.46 -16.23 13.73
CA LEU A 128 -10.33 -15.08 13.56
C LEU A 128 -11.81 -15.37 13.88
N ARG A 129 -12.22 -16.64 13.83
CA ARG A 129 -13.60 -17.04 14.14
C ARG A 129 -13.84 -17.00 15.64
N ASP A 130 -12.94 -17.63 16.40
CA ASP A 130 -13.04 -17.72 17.86
C ASP A 130 -12.40 -16.52 18.57
N ARG A 131 -11.79 -15.61 17.79
CA ARG A 131 -11.06 -14.42 18.26
C ARG A 131 -9.99 -14.79 19.29
N THR A 132 -9.17 -15.78 18.94
CA THR A 132 -8.07 -16.24 19.78
C THR A 132 -6.72 -16.14 19.09
N ILE A 133 -5.69 -15.81 19.87
CA ILE A 133 -4.29 -15.80 19.45
C ILE A 133 -3.52 -16.80 20.30
N GLU A 134 -2.75 -17.65 19.65
CA GLU A 134 -1.92 -18.67 20.28
C GLU A 134 -0.44 -18.38 20.04
N CYS A 135 0.35 -18.44 21.10
CA CYS A 135 1.79 -18.22 21.03
C CYS A 135 2.54 -19.47 20.54
N PRO A 136 3.82 -19.34 20.15
CA PRO A 136 4.63 -20.48 19.69
C PRO A 136 4.80 -21.63 20.70
N THR A 137 4.48 -21.40 21.99
CA THR A 137 4.52 -22.42 23.05
C THR A 137 3.14 -22.92 23.46
N GLY A 138 2.07 -22.54 22.74
CA GLY A 138 0.72 -23.09 22.90
C GLY A 138 -0.21 -22.33 23.86
N HIS A 139 0.24 -21.27 24.53
CA HIS A 139 -0.66 -20.44 25.33
C HIS A 139 -1.62 -19.66 24.44
N VAL A 140 -2.90 -19.62 24.82
CA VAL A 140 -3.97 -18.99 24.05
C VAL A 140 -4.53 -17.80 24.83
N GLN A 141 -4.79 -16.70 24.13
CA GLN A 141 -5.52 -15.55 24.65
C GLN A 141 -6.65 -15.14 23.71
N ARG A 142 -7.70 -14.56 24.28
CA ARG A 142 -8.78 -13.92 23.51
C ARG A 142 -8.39 -12.50 23.11
N PHE A 143 -8.94 -12.03 22.00
CA PHE A 143 -8.68 -10.69 21.51
C PHE A 143 -9.93 -10.00 20.97
N THR A 144 -9.85 -8.68 20.88
CA THR A 144 -10.78 -7.86 20.11
C THR A 144 -10.01 -7.20 18.97
N PHE A 145 -10.64 -6.98 17.83
CA PHE A 145 -10.01 -6.26 16.73
C PHE A 145 -9.74 -4.81 17.14
N GLY A 146 -8.59 -4.27 16.74
CA GLY A 146 -8.16 -2.93 17.12
C GLY A 146 -7.47 -2.84 18.49
N THR A 147 -7.33 -3.95 19.24
CA THR A 147 -6.70 -3.93 20.57
C THR A 147 -5.34 -4.60 20.58
N SER A 148 -4.57 -4.33 21.64
CA SER A 148 -3.37 -5.11 21.97
C SER A 148 -3.73 -6.21 22.96
N VAL A 149 -3.13 -7.38 22.76
CA VAL A 149 -3.31 -8.56 23.64
C VAL A 149 -2.03 -8.79 24.38
N GLU A 150 -2.10 -8.82 25.71
CA GLU A 150 -0.99 -9.26 26.56
C GLU A 150 -1.20 -10.73 26.95
N PHE A 151 -0.17 -11.54 26.75
CA PHE A 151 -0.14 -12.92 27.25
C PHE A 151 0.09 -12.91 28.76
N ASP A 152 -0.46 -13.91 29.45
CA ASP A 152 -0.30 -14.07 30.89
C ASP A 152 1.17 -13.91 31.35
N PRO A 153 1.49 -12.93 32.22
CA PRO A 153 2.86 -12.65 32.62
C PRO A 153 3.55 -13.83 33.29
N ASP A 154 2.87 -14.55 34.18
CA ASP A 154 3.44 -15.68 34.92
C ASP A 154 3.88 -16.80 33.97
N SER A 155 3.02 -17.11 32.99
CA SER A 155 3.34 -18.07 31.91
C SER A 155 4.51 -17.58 31.06
N CYS A 156 4.57 -16.29 30.75
CA CYS A 156 5.64 -15.70 29.95
C CYS A 156 6.99 -15.65 30.70
N ASP A 157 6.98 -15.41 32.01
CA ASP A 157 8.19 -15.31 32.84
C ASP A 157 8.88 -16.65 33.00
N ARG A 158 8.10 -17.74 33.10
CA ARG A 158 8.60 -19.12 33.18
C ARG A 158 8.89 -19.73 31.81
N CYS A 159 8.60 -19.04 30.71
CA CYS A 159 8.72 -19.57 29.36
C CYS A 159 10.18 -19.67 28.90
N ALA A 160 10.64 -20.89 28.56
CA ALA A 160 11.99 -21.14 28.04
C ALA A 160 12.34 -20.34 26.77
N ARG A 161 11.32 -19.95 25.97
CA ARG A 161 11.50 -19.15 24.75
C ARG A 161 11.34 -17.64 24.96
N ARG A 162 11.21 -17.15 26.21
CA ARG A 162 10.99 -15.72 26.51
C ARG A 162 12.01 -14.82 25.81
N ARG A 163 13.31 -15.18 25.87
CA ARG A 163 14.41 -14.42 25.23
C ARG A 163 14.25 -14.26 23.72
N GLN A 164 13.56 -15.18 23.05
CA GLN A 164 13.25 -15.10 21.62
C GLN A 164 11.87 -14.46 21.36
N CYS A 165 11.06 -14.23 22.38
CA CYS A 165 9.67 -13.81 22.25
C CYS A 165 9.46 -12.33 22.61
N THR A 166 10.01 -11.86 23.74
CA THR A 166 9.76 -10.52 24.28
C THR A 166 10.97 -9.99 25.06
N THR A 167 11.12 -8.67 25.08
CA THR A 167 12.06 -7.94 25.95
C THR A 167 11.34 -7.23 27.10
N ALA A 168 10.05 -7.53 27.31
CA ALA A 168 9.29 -6.99 28.42
C ALA A 168 9.92 -7.42 29.77
N GLU A 169 9.83 -6.53 30.76
CA GLU A 169 10.29 -6.79 32.13
C GLU A 169 9.54 -7.98 32.73
N LEU A 170 10.13 -8.63 33.74
CA LEU A 170 9.43 -9.67 34.51
C LEU A 170 8.17 -9.06 35.16
N GLY A 171 7.10 -9.83 35.24
CA GLY A 171 5.77 -9.34 35.58
C GLY A 171 4.97 -8.78 34.40
N HIS A 172 5.57 -8.75 33.19
CA HIS A 172 4.88 -8.38 31.95
C HIS A 172 4.97 -9.45 30.88
N GLY A 173 3.86 -9.61 30.16
CA GLY A 173 3.70 -10.57 29.09
C GLY A 173 4.24 -10.11 27.75
N ARG A 174 4.18 -11.01 26.78
CA ARG A 174 4.31 -10.62 25.38
C ARG A 174 3.06 -9.86 24.95
N THR A 175 3.23 -8.64 24.43
CA THR A 175 2.12 -7.87 23.85
C THR A 175 2.09 -7.99 22.33
N VAL A 176 0.93 -8.29 21.76
CA VAL A 176 0.71 -8.38 20.31
C VAL A 176 -0.47 -7.51 19.90
N ALA A 177 -0.23 -6.53 19.03
CA ALA A 177 -1.29 -5.67 18.48
C ALA A 177 -2.12 -6.41 17.42
N ILE A 178 -3.44 -6.36 17.55
CA ILE A 178 -4.42 -6.87 16.60
C ILE A 178 -5.10 -5.69 15.89
N ALA A 179 -4.80 -5.49 14.61
CA ALA A 179 -5.41 -4.40 13.84
C ALA A 179 -6.91 -4.64 13.59
N GLU A 180 -7.66 -3.57 13.36
CA GLU A 180 -9.07 -3.65 12.97
C GLU A 180 -9.25 -4.43 11.66
N HIS A 181 -8.41 -4.13 10.66
CA HIS A 181 -8.40 -4.80 9.36
C HIS A 181 -7.60 -6.12 9.34
N GLU A 182 -7.36 -6.77 10.50
CA GLU A 182 -6.68 -8.07 10.55
C GLU A 182 -7.37 -9.15 9.70
N PRO A 183 -8.72 -9.22 9.58
CA PRO A 183 -9.38 -10.16 8.68
C PRO A 183 -8.96 -10.02 7.22
N LEU A 184 -8.84 -8.78 6.73
CA LEU A 184 -8.36 -8.51 5.38
C LEU A 184 -6.90 -8.98 5.23
N GLN A 185 -6.03 -8.66 6.20
CA GLN A 185 -4.64 -9.10 6.16
C GLN A 185 -4.50 -10.63 6.17
N HIS A 186 -5.30 -11.32 6.98
CA HIS A 186 -5.31 -12.78 7.02
C HIS A 186 -5.77 -13.39 5.69
N ARG A 187 -6.82 -12.83 5.06
CA ARG A 187 -7.27 -13.24 3.73
C ARG A 187 -6.16 -13.05 2.69
N LEU A 188 -5.50 -11.90 2.66
CA LEU A 188 -4.41 -11.60 1.72
C LEU A 188 -3.20 -12.54 1.92
N ARG A 189 -2.84 -12.86 3.17
CA ARG A 189 -1.77 -13.84 3.49
C ARG A 189 -2.13 -15.25 3.05
N THR A 190 -3.40 -15.62 3.11
CA THR A 190 -3.86 -16.93 2.62
C THR A 190 -3.82 -16.97 1.09
N GLN A 191 -4.33 -15.93 0.43
CA GLN A 191 -4.35 -15.84 -1.03
C GLN A 191 -2.95 -15.94 -1.66
N ILE A 192 -1.95 -15.22 -1.13
CA ILE A 192 -0.59 -15.23 -1.69
C ILE A 192 0.09 -16.61 -1.62
N ARG A 193 -0.37 -17.51 -0.75
CA ARG A 193 0.11 -18.90 -0.67
C ARG A 193 -0.44 -19.78 -1.80
N THR A 194 -1.54 -19.39 -2.43
CA THR A 194 -2.17 -20.12 -3.54
C THR A 194 -1.59 -19.70 -4.90
N ALA A 195 -1.66 -20.60 -5.89
CA ALA A 195 -1.22 -20.29 -7.26
C ALA A 195 -2.09 -19.18 -7.90
N ALA A 196 -3.41 -19.26 -7.73
CA ALA A 196 -4.37 -18.26 -8.21
C ALA A 196 -4.14 -16.88 -7.60
N GLY A 197 -3.92 -16.79 -6.27
CA GLY A 197 -3.63 -15.50 -5.63
C GLY A 197 -2.29 -14.90 -6.05
N ARG A 198 -1.27 -15.73 -6.33
CA ARG A 198 -0.02 -15.24 -6.94
C ARG A 198 -0.23 -14.74 -8.37
N ALA A 199 -1.10 -15.39 -9.15
CA ALA A 199 -1.45 -14.93 -10.49
C ALA A 199 -2.15 -13.57 -10.46
N ALA A 200 -3.18 -13.42 -9.63
CA ALA A 200 -3.87 -12.14 -9.44
C ALA A 200 -2.92 -11.03 -8.98
N LEU A 201 -1.95 -11.32 -8.12
CA LEU A 201 -0.94 -10.33 -7.71
C LEU A 201 0.01 -9.92 -8.84
N ARG A 202 0.23 -10.75 -9.86
CA ARG A 202 1.05 -10.42 -11.03
C ARG A 202 0.37 -9.44 -11.98
N GLU A 203 -0.96 -9.39 -12.00
CA GLU A 203 -1.71 -8.39 -12.78
C GLU A 203 -1.32 -6.95 -12.41
N ARG A 204 -0.85 -6.73 -11.17
CA ARG A 204 -0.35 -5.43 -10.72
C ARG A 204 0.84 -4.93 -11.56
N THR A 205 1.61 -5.82 -12.17
CA THR A 205 2.73 -5.46 -13.06
C THR A 205 2.24 -4.61 -14.23
N THR A 206 1.00 -4.79 -14.70
CA THR A 206 0.38 -3.94 -15.73
C THR A 206 0.34 -2.47 -15.32
N ILE A 207 0.01 -2.17 -14.06
CA ILE A 207 0.02 -0.79 -13.53
C ILE A 207 1.45 -0.23 -13.46
N GLU A 208 2.41 -1.05 -13.01
CA GLU A 208 3.82 -0.65 -12.93
C GLU A 208 4.38 -0.31 -14.33
N HIS A 209 4.04 -1.11 -15.35
CA HIS A 209 4.40 -0.84 -16.76
C HIS A 209 3.75 0.44 -17.29
N LYS A 210 2.47 0.68 -17.00
CA LYS A 210 1.78 1.93 -17.39
C LYS A 210 2.44 3.16 -16.81
N LEU A 211 2.74 3.13 -15.51
CA LEU A 211 3.46 4.22 -14.85
C LEU A 211 4.87 4.43 -15.44
N ALA A 212 5.54 3.36 -15.88
CA ALA A 212 6.83 3.46 -16.56
C ALA A 212 6.70 4.15 -17.92
N HIS A 213 5.72 3.79 -18.75
CA HIS A 213 5.48 4.47 -20.04
C HIS A 213 5.14 5.96 -19.85
N ILE A 214 4.26 6.28 -18.90
CA ILE A 214 3.96 7.68 -18.56
C ILE A 214 5.22 8.41 -18.08
N SER A 215 6.05 7.76 -17.27
CA SER A 215 7.32 8.31 -16.80
C SER A 215 8.30 8.59 -17.94
N GLN A 216 8.40 7.70 -18.91
CA GLN A 216 9.23 7.90 -20.09
C GLN A 216 8.75 9.08 -20.93
N ARG A 217 7.42 9.27 -21.04
CA ARG A 217 6.82 10.34 -21.84
C ARG A 217 6.88 11.72 -21.18
N GLN A 218 6.64 11.80 -19.87
CA GLN A 218 6.64 13.08 -19.14
C GLN A 218 8.02 13.45 -18.58
N GLY A 219 8.89 12.47 -18.39
CA GLY A 219 10.14 12.63 -17.66
C GLY A 219 9.94 12.85 -16.15
N ASN A 220 10.99 13.36 -15.51
CA ASN A 220 11.07 13.54 -14.05
C ASN A 220 10.78 14.98 -13.59
N ARG A 221 10.43 15.89 -14.50
CA ARG A 221 10.17 17.30 -14.20
C ARG A 221 8.70 17.62 -14.39
N ALA A 222 8.11 18.31 -13.42
CA ALA A 222 6.78 18.87 -13.56
C ALA A 222 6.80 19.94 -14.67
N ARG A 223 5.90 19.83 -15.64
CA ARG A 223 5.82 20.75 -16.78
C ARG A 223 5.23 22.11 -16.39
N TYR A 224 4.35 22.12 -15.40
CA TYR A 224 3.60 23.31 -14.98
C TYR A 224 3.79 23.60 -13.50
N VAL A 225 3.30 24.76 -13.06
CA VAL A 225 3.19 25.12 -11.64
C VAL A 225 1.84 24.66 -11.09
N GLY A 226 1.86 23.97 -9.96
CA GLY A 226 0.68 23.57 -9.19
C GLY A 226 0.04 22.25 -9.63
N ILE A 227 -0.80 21.71 -8.74
CA ILE A 227 -1.38 20.36 -8.88
C ILE A 227 -2.32 20.26 -10.09
N ARG A 228 -3.20 21.25 -10.30
CA ARG A 228 -4.22 21.19 -11.36
C ARG A 228 -3.63 21.05 -12.76
N LYS A 229 -2.68 21.92 -13.13
CA LYS A 229 -2.06 21.89 -14.47
C LYS A 229 -1.19 20.65 -14.68
N ASN A 230 -0.50 20.16 -13.64
CA ASN A 230 0.24 18.91 -13.75
C ASN A 230 -0.67 17.67 -13.77
N THR A 231 -1.85 17.71 -13.15
CA THR A 231 -2.88 16.67 -13.30
C THR A 231 -3.40 16.63 -14.73
N PHE A 232 -3.62 17.79 -15.36
CA PHE A 232 -3.94 17.87 -16.78
C PHE A 232 -2.85 17.25 -17.66
N ASP A 233 -1.57 17.54 -17.40
CA ASP A 233 -0.48 16.92 -18.16
C ASP A 233 -0.42 15.39 -17.99
N LEU A 234 -0.68 14.88 -16.78
CA LEU A 234 -0.79 13.45 -16.52
C LEU A 234 -1.94 12.81 -17.31
N ARG A 235 -3.10 13.46 -17.37
CA ARG A 235 -4.24 13.01 -18.18
C ARG A 235 -3.91 13.01 -19.67
N ARG A 236 -3.25 14.05 -20.18
CA ARG A 236 -2.76 14.12 -21.57
C ARG A 236 -1.83 12.95 -21.89
N ALA A 237 -0.84 12.69 -21.04
CA ALA A 237 0.10 11.58 -21.24
C ALA A 237 -0.60 10.20 -21.18
N SER A 238 -1.62 10.07 -20.32
CA SER A 238 -2.41 8.85 -20.17
C SER A 238 -3.34 8.61 -21.36
N ALA A 239 -3.95 9.66 -21.91
CA ALA A 239 -4.77 9.56 -23.12
C ALA A 239 -3.93 9.08 -24.32
N LEU A 240 -2.73 9.63 -24.52
CA LEU A 240 -1.80 9.15 -25.53
C LEU A 240 -1.42 7.68 -25.32
N GLN A 241 -1.16 7.28 -24.07
CA GLN A 241 -0.87 5.88 -23.74
C GLN A 241 -2.05 4.95 -24.07
N ASN A 242 -3.28 5.40 -23.86
CA ASN A 242 -4.48 4.63 -24.20
C ASN A 242 -4.61 4.45 -25.71
N LEU A 243 -4.40 5.52 -26.50
CA LEU A 243 -4.42 5.43 -27.97
C LEU A 243 -3.39 4.42 -28.50
N GLU A 244 -2.17 4.45 -27.99
CA GLU A 244 -1.14 3.46 -28.35
C GLU A 244 -1.52 2.04 -27.95
N THR A 245 -2.18 1.89 -26.80
CA THR A 245 -2.64 0.57 -26.31
C THR A 245 -3.75 0.01 -27.21
N LEU A 246 -4.73 0.84 -27.59
CA LEU A 246 -5.80 0.47 -28.52
C LEU A 246 -5.23 0.12 -29.90
N HIS A 247 -4.34 0.96 -30.44
CA HIS A 247 -3.72 0.71 -31.74
C HIS A 247 -2.96 -0.62 -31.77
N ARG A 248 -2.25 -0.97 -30.69
CA ARG A 248 -1.56 -2.26 -30.59
C ARG A 248 -2.55 -3.43 -30.58
N ALA A 249 -3.61 -3.34 -29.78
CA ALA A 249 -4.63 -4.38 -29.70
C ALA A 249 -5.34 -4.59 -31.05
N GLU A 250 -5.64 -3.52 -31.79
CA GLU A 250 -6.17 -3.60 -33.15
C GLU A 250 -5.19 -4.27 -34.12
N ALA A 251 -3.91 -3.88 -34.08
CA ALA A 251 -2.88 -4.46 -34.93
C ALA A 251 -2.66 -5.96 -34.65
N GLU A 252 -2.72 -6.39 -33.39
CA GLU A 252 -2.65 -7.79 -32.98
C GLU A 252 -3.87 -8.57 -33.46
N SER A 253 -5.07 -8.00 -33.32
CA SER A 253 -6.32 -8.62 -33.80
C SER A 253 -6.30 -8.82 -35.32
N ARG A 254 -5.80 -7.84 -36.08
CA ARG A 254 -5.64 -7.96 -37.54
C ARG A 254 -4.62 -9.00 -37.99
N LYS A 255 -3.61 -9.30 -37.16
CA LYS A 255 -2.61 -10.34 -37.46
C LYS A 255 -3.13 -11.75 -37.15
N ALA A 256 -4.11 -11.87 -36.25
CA ALA A 256 -4.68 -13.13 -35.83
C ALA A 256 -5.87 -13.59 -36.71
N ALA A 257 -6.46 -12.66 -37.48
CA ALA A 257 -7.48 -12.92 -38.50
C ALA A 257 -6.84 -13.29 -39.84
#